data_AF-A0A915D9Z0-F1
#
_entry.id   AF-A0A915D9Z0-F1
#
_cell.length_a   1.000
_cell.length_b   1.000
_cell.length_c   1.000
_cell.angle_alpha   90.00
_cell.angle_beta   90.00
_cell.angle_gamma   90.00
#
_symmetry.space_group_name_H-M   'P 1'
#
loop_
_entity.id
_entity.type
_entity.pdbx_description
1 polymer ?
#
loop_
_entity_poly.entity_id
_entity_poly.type
_entity_poly.pdbx_seq_one_letter_code
_entity_poly.pdbx_strand_id
1 'polypeptide(L)' 'MIPPSIDHIIISTQIRCECGPTTVGDVESDPELMEKMDAKMVYRLGNTFAEYITVGLQDYRYDRCRTDMRVDHGQKD' A
#
# COMPACT_ATOMS: atom_id res chain seq x y z
N MET A 1 17.42 -15.29 6.92
CA MET A 1 17.05 -14.06 7.65
C MET A 1 15.68 -13.69 7.14
N ILE A 2 14.63 -13.84 7.96
CA ILE A 2 13.27 -13.46 7.58
C ILE A 2 13.18 -11.95 7.81
N PRO A 3 12.81 -11.13 6.81
CA PRO A 3 12.65 -9.69 7.00
C PRO A 3 11.59 -9.43 8.09
N PRO A 4 11.72 -8.36 8.89
CA PRO A 4 10.72 -8.04 9.90
C PRO A 4 9.35 -7.87 9.24
N SER A 5 8.34 -8.60 9.71
CA SER A 5 6.97 -8.43 9.23
C SER A 5 6.44 -7.09 9.69
N ILE A 6 6.06 -6.24 8.75
CA ILE A 6 5.34 -5.02 9.05
C ILE A 6 3.86 -5.38 9.23
N ASP A 7 3.42 -5.42 10.49
CA ASP A 7 2.04 -5.84 10.84
C ASP A 7 0.99 -4.74 10.54
N HIS A 8 1.44 -3.50 10.27
CA HIS A 8 0.56 -2.34 10.11
C HIS A 8 0.99 -1.45 8.95
N ILE A 9 0.01 -1.00 8.15
CA ILE A 9 0.22 -0.11 7.01
C ILE A 9 -0.69 1.11 7.18
N ILE A 10 -0.17 2.28 6.87
CA ILE A 10 -0.93 3.53 6.84
C ILE A 10 -1.17 3.91 5.38
N ILE A 11 -2.45 3.94 4.99
CA ILE A 11 -2.87 4.37 3.67
C ILE A 11 -3.61 5.70 3.81
N SER A 12 -3.29 6.67 2.96
CA SER A 12 -3.94 7.98 2.97
C SER A 12 -4.22 8.50 1.56
N THR A 13 -5.25 9.33 1.44
CA THR A 13 -5.64 10.01 0.20
C THR A 13 -5.91 11.48 0.48
N GLN A 14 -5.89 12.29 -0.56
CA GLN A 14 -6.21 13.71 -0.47
C GLN A 14 -7.62 13.99 -0.97
N ILE A 15 -8.41 14.70 -0.14
CA ILE A 15 -9.68 15.38 -0.43
C ILE A 15 -10.84 14.47 -0.89
N ARG A 16 -10.64 13.65 -1.93
CA ARG A 16 -11.62 12.76 -2.52
C ARG A 16 -11.06 11.35 -2.64
N CYS A 17 -11.75 10.40 -2.04
CA CYS A 17 -11.40 8.98 -2.07
C CYS A 17 -11.47 8.43 -3.50
N GLU A 18 -12.43 8.90 -4.27
CA GLU A 18 -12.71 8.43 -5.62
C GLU A 18 -11.65 8.84 -6.67
N CYS A 19 -10.86 9.89 -6.43
CA CYS A 19 -10.06 10.55 -7.48
C CYS A 19 -8.54 10.61 -7.18
N GLY A 20 -8.04 9.79 -6.26
CA GLY A 20 -6.67 9.88 -5.72
C GLY A 20 -5.54 10.09 -6.75
N PRO A 21 -4.38 10.55 -6.25
CA PRO A 21 -3.37 9.58 -5.89
C PRO A 21 -3.45 9.21 -4.41
N THR A 22 -3.28 7.92 -4.12
CA THR A 22 -3.29 7.37 -2.75
C THR A 22 -1.85 7.11 -2.32
N THR A 23 -1.43 7.63 -1.17
CA THR A 23 -0.16 7.27 -0.53
C THR A 23 -0.35 5.95 0.20
N VAL A 24 0.53 4.98 -0.04
CA VAL A 24 0.41 3.59 0.49
C VAL A 24 1.62 3.13 1.31
N GLY A 25 2.67 3.94 1.41
CA GLY A 25 3.87 3.62 2.18
C GLY A 25 4.96 4.66 2.06
N ASP A 26 6.08 4.38 2.70
CA ASP A 26 7.31 5.16 2.76
C ASP A 26 8.53 4.29 2.43
N VAL A 27 9.74 4.81 2.64
CA VAL A 27 11.01 4.12 2.33
C VAL A 27 11.26 2.87 3.16
N GLU A 28 10.58 2.67 4.28
CA GLU A 28 10.72 1.49 5.15
C GLU A 28 9.65 0.44 4.86
N SER A 29 8.71 0.74 3.98
CA SER A 29 7.64 -0.17 3.58
C SER A 29 8.16 -1.36 2.77
N ASP A 30 7.51 -2.52 2.91
CA ASP A 30 7.85 -3.74 2.18
C ASP A 30 7.78 -3.52 0.66
N PRO A 31 8.92 -3.60 -0.07
CA PRO A 31 8.96 -3.32 -1.50
C PRO A 31 8.16 -4.32 -2.33
N GLU A 32 8.05 -5.59 -1.91
CA GLU A 32 7.22 -6.58 -2.61
C GLU A 32 5.73 -6.22 -2.50
N LEU A 33 5.33 -5.70 -1.34
CA LEU A 33 3.96 -5.24 -1.12
C LEU A 33 3.66 -3.97 -1.93
N MET A 34 4.59 -3.02 -1.96
CA MET A 34 4.44 -1.80 -2.77
C MET A 34 4.34 -2.13 -4.26
N GLU A 35 5.08 -3.13 -4.76
CA GLU A 35 4.97 -3.62 -6.13
C GLU A 35 3.59 -4.24 -6.41
N LYS A 36 3.07 -5.07 -5.51
CA LYS A 36 1.70 -5.63 -5.63
C LYS A 36 0.62 -4.56 -5.67
N MET A 37 0.84 -3.43 -4.99
CA MET A 37 -0.03 -2.26 -5.01
C MET A 37 0.14 -1.38 -6.26
N ASP A 38 1.06 -1.73 -7.17
CA ASP A 38 1.41 -0.94 -8.36
C ASP A 38 1.80 0.50 -7.97
N ALA A 39 2.52 0.60 -6.85
CA ALA A 39 2.94 1.86 -6.27
C ALA A 39 4.29 2.29 -6.82
N LYS A 40 4.48 3.61 -6.92
CA LYS A 40 5.72 4.24 -7.36
C LYS A 40 6.25 5.11 -6.24
N MET A 41 7.55 4.99 -5.96
CA MET A 41 8.22 5.89 -5.03
C MET A 41 8.37 7.27 -5.67
N VAL A 42 7.94 8.31 -4.97
CA VAL A 42 8.01 9.69 -5.41
C VAL A 42 8.65 10.58 -4.37
N TYR A 43 9.38 11.59 -4.84
CA TYR A 43 9.88 12.70 -4.04
C TYR A 43 9.05 13.92 -4.36
N ARG A 44 8.22 14.36 -3.41
CA ARG A 44 7.44 15.58 -3.58
C ARG A 44 8.33 16.79 -3.31
N LEU A 45 8.20 17.83 -4.12
CA LEU A 45 8.96 19.06 -3.95
C LEU A 45 8.68 19.64 -2.56
N GLY A 46 9.75 19.90 -1.80
CA GLY A 46 9.66 20.42 -0.43
C GLY A 46 9.66 19.35 0.66
N ASN A 47 9.52 18.06 0.32
CA ASN A 47 9.65 16.97 1.28
C ASN A 47 11.12 16.52 1.40
N THR A 48 11.51 16.10 2.59
CA THR A 48 12.81 15.47 2.87
C THR A 48 12.76 13.94 2.82
N PHE A 49 11.58 13.37 2.54
CA PHE A 49 11.31 11.93 2.53
C PHE A 49 10.60 11.52 1.24
N ALA A 50 10.72 10.23 0.90
CA ALA A 50 10.06 9.63 -0.25
C ALA A 50 8.83 8.85 0.20
N GLU A 51 7.83 8.78 -0.67
CA GLU A 51 6.56 8.11 -0.40
C GLU A 51 6.17 7.24 -1.59
N TYR A 52 5.53 6.11 -1.32
CA TYR A 52 4.91 5.28 -2.35
C TYR A 52 3.50 5.80 -2.65
N ILE A 53 3.22 6.08 -3.92
CA ILE A 53 1.91 6.48 -4.40
C ILE A 53 1.39 5.51 -5.45
N THR A 54 0.08 5.28 -5.47
CA THR A 54 -0.60 4.52 -6.52
C THR A 54 -1.74 5.32 -7.11
N VAL A 55 -1.98 5.15 -8.41
CA VAL A 55 -3.05 5.82 -9.17
C VAL A 55 -4.09 4.78 -9.59
N GLY A 56 -5.31 4.90 -9.07
CA GLY A 56 -6.38 3.97 -9.35
C GLY A 56 -7.50 4.08 -8.31
N LEU A 57 -8.73 4.24 -8.81
CA LEU A 57 -9.96 4.36 -8.03
C LEU A 57 -9.99 3.36 -6.88
N GLN A 58 -10.17 3.89 -5.68
CA GLN A 58 -10.00 3.20 -4.40
C GLN A 58 -10.89 1.96 -4.23
N ASP A 59 -11.92 1.77 -5.04
CA ASP A 59 -12.82 0.62 -4.93
C ASP A 59 -12.24 -0.70 -5.46
N TYR A 60 -11.37 -0.71 -6.49
CA TYR A 60 -10.94 -1.99 -7.10
C TYR A 60 -9.67 -2.58 -6.47
N ARG A 61 -8.80 -1.74 -5.87
CA ARG A 61 -7.49 -2.16 -5.35
C ARG A 61 -7.49 -2.42 -3.84
N TYR A 62 -8.31 -1.72 -3.07
CA TYR A 62 -8.44 -1.96 -1.62
C TYR A 62 -9.04 -3.33 -1.33
N ASP A 63 -10.04 -3.75 -2.13
CA ASP A 63 -10.60 -5.09 -2.03
C ASP A 63 -9.54 -6.17 -2.33
N ARG A 64 -8.60 -5.94 -3.27
CA ARG A 64 -7.51 -6.88 -3.59
C ARG A 64 -6.55 -7.10 -2.41
N CYS A 65 -6.14 -6.04 -1.71
CA CYS A 65 -5.34 -6.19 -0.49
C CYS A 65 -6.12 -6.88 0.64
N ARG A 66 -7.45 -6.71 0.71
CA ARG A 66 -8.30 -7.42 1.67
C ARG A 66 -8.46 -8.90 1.33
N THR A 67 -8.52 -9.28 0.05
CA THR A 67 -8.57 -10.68 -0.36
C THR A 67 -7.26 -11.39 -0.10
N ASP A 68 -6.12 -10.74 -0.41
CA ASP A 68 -4.80 -11.36 -0.24
C ASP A 68 -4.40 -11.53 1.25
N MET A 69 -4.85 -10.64 2.15
CA MET A 69 -4.69 -10.83 3.61
C MET A 69 -5.60 -11.91 4.21
N ARG A 70 -6.63 -12.37 3.48
CA ARG A 70 -7.55 -13.42 3.95
C ARG A 70 -7.16 -14.84 3.53
N VAL A 71 -6.08 -15.03 2.77
CA VAL A 71 -5.74 -16.36 2.23
C VAL A 71 -4.93 -17.23 3.21
N ASP A 72 -4.44 -16.72 4.35
CA ASP A 72 -3.55 -17.52 5.22
C ASP A 72 -4.14 -18.05 6.55
N HIS A 73 -5.46 -18.15 6.66
CA HIS A 73 -6.05 -19.04 7.66
C HIS A 73 -6.94 -20.08 6.99
N GLY A 74 -6.28 -21.07 6.39
CA GLY A 74 -6.88 -22.36 6.10
C GLY A 74 -7.36 -23.01 7.40
N GLN A 75 -8.62 -22.75 7.73
CA GLN A 75 -9.39 -23.55 8.66
C GLN A 75 -9.58 -24.91 7.98
N LYS A 76 -8.77 -25.90 8.38
CA LYS A 76 -8.96 -27.30 8.00
C LYS A 76 -10.09 -27.86 8.86
N ASP A 77 -11.09 -28.40 8.19
CA ASP A 77 -12.17 -29.21 8.76
C ASP A 77 -11.64 -30.41 9.57
#